data_AF-A0AAV5VUN4-F1
#
_entry.id   AF-A0AAV5VUN4-F1
#
_cell.length_a   1.000
_cell.length_b   1.000
_cell.length_c   1.000
_cell.angle_alpha   90.00
_cell.angle_beta   90.00
_cell.angle_gamma   90.00
#
_symmetry.space_group_name_H-M   'P 1'
#
loop_
_entity.id
_entity.type
_entity.pdbx_description
1 polymer ?
#
loop_
_entity_poly.entity_id
_entity_poly.type
_entity_poly.pdbx_seq_one_letter_code
_entity_poly.pdbx_strand_id
1 'polypeptide(L)'
;ESAFSVTPLLDKIKKGYSLMCIIRKAGELGTCVASPGDVIIRKGNVEYTPATYLNLMPNNRICVGALKEFANFAFEDFRNLDEDSKNFVIRSGRFVICPLDSSYRITHNFPNDDSMRLPGYTTYVRMTDLERLLDNCPDDVDKEGVVREVRKTIARGQEVLRRNYVRIAPTDTEFTALFGLALWNDEIMTVNENLLRISTRNRAAIMKELHVYYTQQGQLDYAERLGNLFCLLVNYQ
;
A
#
# COMPACT_ATOMS: atom_id res chain seq x y z
N GLU A 1 23.28 4.58 -26.12
CA GLU A 1 22.41 5.70 -25.72
C GLU A 1 21.12 5.11 -25.16
N SER A 2 20.83 5.25 -23.86
CA SER A 2 19.52 4.84 -23.35
C SER A 2 18.52 5.93 -23.74
N ALA A 3 17.53 5.59 -24.54
CA ALA A 3 16.43 6.50 -24.84
C ALA A 3 15.85 7.06 -23.53
N PHE A 4 15.74 8.39 -23.45
CA PHE A 4 15.10 9.04 -22.30
C PHE A 4 13.68 8.51 -22.18
N SER A 5 13.30 8.07 -20.98
CA SER A 5 11.93 7.62 -20.73
C SER A 5 10.96 8.77 -20.97
N VAL A 6 9.89 8.47 -21.69
CA VAL A 6 8.73 9.32 -21.95
C VAL A 6 7.80 9.49 -20.75
N THR A 7 7.89 8.59 -19.77
CA THR A 7 7.17 8.62 -18.49
C THR A 7 8.15 8.47 -17.32
N PRO A 8 9.06 9.43 -17.15
CA PRO A 8 10.15 9.31 -16.18
C PRO A 8 9.68 9.31 -14.72
N LEU A 9 8.57 9.97 -14.38
CA LEU A 9 8.00 9.93 -13.03
C LEU A 9 7.38 8.55 -12.74
N LEU A 10 6.62 7.96 -13.67
CA LEU A 10 6.06 6.61 -13.49
C LEU A 10 7.17 5.57 -13.32
N ASP A 11 8.26 5.69 -14.06
CA ASP A 11 9.43 4.82 -13.88
C ASP A 11 10.08 4.98 -12.50
N LYS A 12 10.20 6.22 -12.01
CA LYS A 12 10.69 6.49 -10.66
C LYS A 12 9.76 5.92 -9.60
N ILE A 13 8.45 6.07 -9.74
CA ILE A 13 7.45 5.52 -8.82
C ILE A 13 7.54 3.99 -8.80
N LYS A 14 7.61 3.33 -9.97
CA LYS A 14 7.73 1.88 -10.08
C LYS A 14 9.02 1.34 -9.42
N LYS A 15 10.15 2.01 -9.67
CA LYS A 15 11.44 1.68 -9.04
C LYS A 15 11.41 1.93 -7.53
N GLY A 16 10.81 3.04 -7.10
CA GLY A 16 10.62 3.37 -5.69
C GLY A 16 9.76 2.32 -4.98
N TYR A 17 8.66 1.88 -5.58
CA TYR A 17 7.81 0.82 -5.03
C TYR A 17 8.58 -0.49 -4.88
N SER A 18 9.38 -0.85 -5.89
CA SER A 18 10.23 -2.04 -5.85
C SER A 18 11.26 -1.95 -4.71
N LEU A 19 11.90 -0.78 -4.53
CA LEU A 19 12.81 -0.52 -3.42
C LEU A 19 12.10 -0.66 -2.06
N MET A 20 10.91 -0.08 -1.92
CA MET A 20 10.10 -0.21 -0.71
C MET A 20 9.79 -1.67 -0.39
N CYS A 21 9.41 -2.48 -1.39
CA CYS A 21 9.17 -3.90 -1.21
C CYS A 21 10.41 -4.63 -0.69
N ILE A 22 11.60 -4.32 -1.22
CA ILE A 22 12.87 -4.91 -0.77
C ILE A 22 13.18 -4.53 0.68
N ILE A 23 13.06 -3.24 1.02
CA ILE A 23 13.29 -2.73 2.38
C ILE A 23 12.33 -3.42 3.36
N ARG A 24 11.04 -3.49 3.03
CA ARG A 24 10.05 -4.16 3.87
C ARG A 24 10.32 -5.64 4.00
N LYS A 25 10.63 -6.34 2.91
CA LYS A 25 10.98 -7.77 2.96
C LYS A 25 12.16 -8.01 3.89
N ALA A 26 13.27 -7.29 3.69
CA ALA A 26 14.48 -7.48 4.47
C ALA A 26 14.26 -7.10 5.95
N GLY A 27 13.61 -5.96 6.20
CA GLY A 27 13.32 -5.49 7.56
C GLY A 27 12.38 -6.44 8.31
N GLU A 28 11.28 -6.85 7.69
CA GLU A 28 10.27 -7.70 8.33
C GLU A 28 10.75 -9.15 8.51
N LEU A 29 11.68 -9.65 7.68
CA LEU A 29 12.36 -10.91 7.95
C LEU A 29 13.23 -10.83 9.21
N GLY A 30 13.89 -9.69 9.44
CA GLY A 30 14.71 -9.47 10.62
C GLY A 30 13.93 -9.38 11.93
N THR A 31 12.62 -9.12 11.85
CA THR A 31 11.69 -9.04 13.00
C THR A 31 10.77 -10.26 13.10
N CYS A 32 10.92 -11.23 12.20
CA CYS A 32 10.08 -12.41 12.18
C CYS A 32 10.42 -13.33 13.35
N VAL A 33 9.47 -13.49 14.26
CA VAL A 33 9.52 -14.47 15.35
C VAL A 33 8.44 -15.50 15.09
N ALA A 34 8.81 -16.64 14.50
CA ALA A 34 7.89 -17.75 14.32
C ALA A 34 7.61 -18.41 15.68
N SER A 35 6.34 -18.60 16.00
CA SER A 35 5.91 -19.31 17.20
C SER A 35 5.71 -20.81 16.90
N PRO A 36 5.89 -21.69 17.88
CA PRO A 36 5.54 -23.10 17.73
C PRO A 36 4.07 -23.26 17.27
N GLY A 37 3.84 -23.98 16.17
CA GLY A 37 2.51 -24.18 15.59
C GLY A 37 2.05 -23.10 14.61
N ASP A 38 2.93 -22.17 14.22
CA ASP A 38 2.66 -21.26 13.11
C ASP A 38 2.70 -21.99 11.77
N VAL A 39 1.68 -21.73 10.94
CA VAL A 39 1.62 -22.24 9.57
C VAL A 39 2.36 -21.27 8.67
N ILE A 40 3.58 -21.65 8.25
CA ILE A 40 4.37 -20.86 7.31
C ILE A 40 3.89 -21.14 5.89
N ILE A 41 3.48 -20.10 5.17
CA ILE A 41 3.04 -20.19 3.77
C ILE A 41 4.17 -19.70 2.87
N ARG A 42 4.60 -20.52 1.91
CA ARG A 42 5.63 -20.13 0.93
C ARG A 42 4.98 -19.78 -0.40
N LYS A 43 5.27 -18.57 -0.92
CA LYS A 43 4.89 -18.18 -2.28
C LYS A 43 6.07 -17.51 -2.98
N GLY A 44 6.57 -18.14 -4.05
CA GLY A 44 7.79 -17.69 -4.72
C GLY A 44 8.95 -17.60 -3.74
N ASN A 45 9.58 -16.42 -3.65
CA ASN A 45 10.72 -16.16 -2.78
C ASN A 45 10.33 -15.50 -1.45
N VAL A 46 9.07 -15.57 -1.04
CA VAL A 46 8.56 -14.96 0.20
C VAL A 46 7.95 -16.04 1.08
N GLU A 47 8.36 -16.05 2.34
CA GLU A 47 7.72 -16.81 3.41
C GLU A 47 6.77 -15.86 4.15
N TYR A 48 5.54 -16.32 4.37
CA TYR A 48 4.50 -15.60 5.09
C TYR A 48 4.22 -16.32 6.40
N THR A 49 4.35 -15.60 7.51
CA THR A 49 4.01 -16.09 8.85
C THR A 49 2.70 -15.46 9.34
N PRO A 50 1.99 -16.09 10.29
CA PRO A 50 0.86 -15.43 10.94
C PRO A 50 1.26 -14.07 11.53
N ALA A 51 0.40 -13.08 11.33
CA ALA A 51 0.54 -11.78 11.98
C ALA A 51 0.20 -11.92 13.46
N THR A 52 1.03 -11.32 14.30
CA THR A 52 0.87 -11.26 15.75
C THR A 52 1.12 -9.84 16.22
N TYR A 53 0.68 -9.49 17.42
CA TYR A 53 0.86 -8.15 17.98
C TYR A 53 2.34 -7.76 18.00
N LEU A 54 3.21 -8.69 18.45
CA LEU A 54 4.65 -8.43 18.54
C LEU A 54 5.36 -8.25 17.20
N ASN A 55 4.87 -8.86 16.10
CA ASN A 55 5.46 -8.64 14.77
C ASN A 55 4.82 -7.46 14.03
N LEU A 56 3.54 -7.18 14.24
CA LEU A 56 2.84 -6.12 13.52
C LEU A 56 3.37 -4.73 13.88
N MET A 57 3.69 -4.50 15.15
CA MET A 57 4.20 -3.21 15.62
C MET A 57 5.57 -2.82 15.02
N PRO A 58 6.61 -3.67 15.06
CA PRO A 58 7.86 -3.37 14.38
C PRO A 58 7.70 -3.36 12.85
N ASN A 59 6.91 -4.26 12.26
CA ASN A 59 6.66 -4.26 10.81
C ASN A 59 6.01 -2.95 10.35
N ASN A 60 5.13 -2.37 11.18
CA ASN A 60 4.56 -1.06 10.91
C ASN A 60 5.64 0.04 10.86
N ARG A 61 6.58 0.06 11.82
CA ARG A 61 7.69 1.03 11.82
C ARG A 61 8.56 0.89 10.56
N ILE A 62 8.85 -0.36 10.16
CA ILE A 62 9.57 -0.68 8.92
C ILE A 62 8.79 -0.17 7.70
N CYS A 63 7.47 -0.39 7.65
CA CYS A 63 6.61 0.09 6.58
C CYS A 63 6.64 1.62 6.46
N VAL A 64 6.53 2.35 7.57
CA VAL A 64 6.62 3.82 7.59
C VAL A 64 7.98 4.30 7.07
N GLY A 65 9.08 3.68 7.53
CA GLY A 65 10.42 4.00 7.03
C GLY A 65 10.56 3.74 5.52
N ALA A 66 10.08 2.58 5.05
CA ALA A 66 10.13 2.22 3.64
C ALA A 66 9.27 3.14 2.77
N LEU A 67 8.12 3.61 3.26
CA LEU A 67 7.28 4.60 2.57
C LEU A 67 7.97 5.96 2.45
N LYS A 68 8.71 6.40 3.48
CA LYS A 68 9.55 7.60 3.39
C LYS A 68 10.63 7.45 2.32
N GLU A 69 11.32 6.31 2.27
CA GLU A 69 12.33 6.03 1.25
C GLU A 69 11.74 5.99 -0.15
N PHE A 70 10.57 5.36 -0.33
CA PHE A 70 9.80 5.41 -1.57
C PHE A 70 9.55 6.86 -2.01
N ALA A 71 9.02 7.69 -1.11
CA ALA A 71 8.62 9.04 -1.42
C ALA A 71 9.83 9.94 -1.72
N ASN A 72 10.91 9.82 -0.93
CA ASN A 72 12.19 10.52 -1.17
C ASN A 72 12.82 10.14 -2.53
N PHE A 73 12.68 8.88 -2.94
CA PHE A 73 13.17 8.40 -4.23
C PHE A 73 12.33 8.93 -5.40
N ALA A 74 11.00 8.79 -5.29
CA ALA A 74 10.08 9.07 -6.39
C ALA A 74 9.80 10.56 -6.60
N PHE A 75 9.73 11.36 -5.53
CA PHE A 75 9.29 12.75 -5.57
C PHE A 75 10.32 13.70 -4.97
N GLU A 76 10.92 14.54 -5.81
CA GLU A 76 11.85 15.59 -5.37
C GLU A 76 11.18 16.56 -4.38
N ASP A 77 9.92 16.91 -4.63
CA ASP A 77 9.13 17.74 -3.73
C ASP A 77 9.05 17.17 -2.32
N PHE A 78 8.77 15.86 -2.18
CA PHE A 78 8.72 15.20 -0.89
C PHE A 78 10.09 15.22 -0.19
N ARG A 79 11.17 14.97 -0.95
CA ARG A 79 12.53 14.99 -0.42
C ARG A 79 12.89 16.32 0.23
N ASN A 80 12.40 17.41 -0.35
CA ASN A 80 12.66 18.78 0.08
C ASN A 80 11.72 19.28 1.19
N LEU A 81 10.72 18.49 1.60
CA LEU A 81 9.88 18.82 2.75
C LEU A 81 10.67 18.72 4.06
N ASP A 82 10.25 19.49 5.06
CA ASP A 82 10.65 19.29 6.45
C ASP A 82 10.11 17.95 6.99
N GLU A 83 10.69 17.44 8.07
CA GLU A 83 10.33 16.12 8.60
C GLU A 83 8.89 16.05 9.13
N ASP A 84 8.32 17.14 9.65
CA ASP A 84 6.94 17.15 10.14
C ASP A 84 5.96 17.02 8.97
N SER A 85 6.20 17.78 7.90
CA SER A 85 5.48 17.65 6.63
C SER A 85 5.60 16.25 6.03
N LYS A 86 6.80 15.64 6.03
CA LYS A 86 6.98 14.25 5.56
C LYS A 86 6.21 13.26 6.40
N ASN A 87 6.31 13.36 7.73
CA ASN A 87 5.59 12.50 8.67
C ASN A 87 4.08 12.60 8.46
N PHE A 88 3.58 13.82 8.24
CA PHE A 88 2.17 14.07 7.98
C PHE A 88 1.70 13.40 6.68
N VAL A 89 2.38 13.64 5.56
CA VAL A 89 2.05 13.05 4.24
C VAL A 89 2.06 11.53 4.30
N ILE A 90 3.06 10.94 4.96
CA ILE A 90 3.14 9.47 5.11
C ILE A 90 2.00 8.95 5.98
N ARG A 91 1.69 9.64 7.09
CA ARG A 91 0.62 9.22 8.01
C ARG A 91 -0.75 9.28 7.34
N SER A 92 -1.07 10.35 6.62
CA SER A 92 -2.35 10.47 5.90
C SER A 92 -2.42 9.45 4.76
N GLY A 93 -1.38 9.34 3.94
CA GLY A 93 -1.36 8.42 2.79
C GLY A 93 -1.43 6.95 3.18
N ARG A 94 -0.88 6.58 4.34
CA ARG A 94 -0.75 5.17 4.77
C ARG A 94 -2.09 4.43 4.85
N PHE A 95 -3.17 5.10 5.27
CA PHE A 95 -4.49 4.45 5.39
C PHE A 95 -5.06 3.99 4.05
N VAL A 96 -4.67 4.65 2.95
CA VAL A 96 -5.04 4.28 1.58
C VAL A 96 -4.01 3.30 1.00
N ILE A 97 -2.72 3.61 1.19
CA ILE A 97 -1.61 2.86 0.61
C ILE A 97 -1.54 1.41 1.11
N CYS A 98 -1.63 1.18 2.43
CA CYS A 98 -1.49 -0.16 2.99
C CYS A 98 -2.57 -1.15 2.49
N PRO A 99 -3.87 -0.82 2.51
CA PRO A 99 -4.87 -1.73 1.98
C PRO A 99 -4.79 -1.86 0.46
N LEU A 100 -4.41 -0.82 -0.29
CA LEU A 100 -4.18 -0.90 -1.74
C LEU A 100 -3.03 -1.88 -2.08
N ASP A 101 -1.89 -1.76 -1.37
CA ASP A 101 -0.74 -2.67 -1.48
C ASP A 101 -1.12 -4.10 -1.12
N SER A 102 -1.86 -4.28 -0.02
CA SER A 102 -2.34 -5.59 0.40
C SER A 102 -3.23 -6.21 -0.69
N SER A 103 -4.17 -5.46 -1.26
CA SER A 103 -5.05 -5.96 -2.33
C SER A 103 -4.24 -6.39 -3.56
N TYR A 104 -3.31 -5.57 -4.04
CA TYR A 104 -2.41 -5.93 -5.13
C TYR A 104 -1.65 -7.22 -4.83
N ARG A 105 -1.02 -7.32 -3.66
CA ARG A 105 -0.19 -8.47 -3.32
C ARG A 105 -1.00 -9.75 -3.12
N ILE A 106 -2.20 -9.68 -2.55
CA ILE A 106 -3.05 -10.87 -2.37
C ILE A 106 -3.60 -11.34 -3.72
N THR A 107 -4.04 -10.44 -4.61
CA THR A 107 -4.56 -10.88 -5.92
C THR A 107 -3.49 -11.57 -6.76
N HIS A 108 -2.22 -11.19 -6.62
CA HIS A 108 -1.11 -11.82 -7.33
C HIS A 108 -0.65 -13.14 -6.69
N ASN A 109 -0.58 -13.20 -5.35
CA ASN A 109 0.01 -14.34 -4.64
C ASN A 109 -1.02 -15.38 -4.20
N PHE A 110 -2.24 -14.94 -3.88
CA PHE A 110 -3.32 -15.72 -3.30
C PHE A 110 -4.68 -15.37 -3.96
N PRO A 111 -4.81 -15.53 -5.29
CA PRO A 111 -6.02 -15.12 -6.02
C PRO A 111 -7.30 -15.84 -5.53
N ASN A 112 -7.15 -17.04 -4.97
CA ASN A 112 -8.27 -17.90 -4.55
C ASN A 112 -8.52 -17.89 -3.03
N ASP A 113 -7.80 -17.08 -2.24
CA ASP A 113 -8.00 -16.98 -0.79
C ASP A 113 -8.58 -15.61 -0.44
N ASP A 114 -9.91 -15.52 -0.40
CA ASP A 114 -10.64 -14.29 -0.07
C ASP A 114 -10.63 -13.98 1.43
N SER A 115 -10.22 -14.93 2.27
CA SER A 115 -10.11 -14.77 3.72
C SER A 115 -8.79 -14.14 4.17
N MET A 116 -7.76 -14.21 3.32
CA MET A 116 -6.41 -13.76 3.64
C MET A 116 -6.25 -12.25 3.50
N ARG A 117 -5.51 -11.65 4.43
CA ARG A 117 -5.01 -10.27 4.38
C ARG A 117 -3.50 -10.24 4.65
N LEU A 118 -2.80 -9.24 4.11
CA LEU A 118 -1.35 -9.07 4.26
C LEU A 118 -1.05 -7.77 5.03
N PRO A 119 -1.19 -7.75 6.37
CA PRO A 119 -0.93 -6.57 7.17
C PRO A 119 0.56 -6.16 7.17
N GLY A 120 1.45 -7.09 6.82
CA GLY A 120 2.87 -6.85 6.56
C GLY A 120 3.31 -7.35 5.17
N TYR A 121 4.58 -7.15 4.86
CA TYR A 121 5.23 -7.76 3.71
C TYR A 121 5.46 -9.26 3.89
N THR A 122 5.77 -9.72 5.10
CA THR A 122 6.02 -11.15 5.37
C THR A 122 5.00 -11.77 6.33
N THR A 123 3.91 -11.04 6.64
CA THR A 123 2.87 -11.54 7.55
C THR A 123 1.51 -11.60 6.88
N TYR A 124 0.72 -12.58 7.30
CA TYR A 124 -0.66 -12.76 6.86
C TYR A 124 -1.61 -12.88 8.04
N VAL A 125 -2.88 -12.56 7.83
CA VAL A 125 -3.95 -12.88 8.76
C VAL A 125 -5.12 -13.49 7.97
N ARG A 126 -5.80 -14.46 8.56
CA ARG A 126 -7.06 -14.99 8.04
C ARG A 126 -8.19 -14.61 8.97
N MET A 127 -9.37 -14.37 8.39
CA MET A 127 -10.57 -14.01 9.16
C MET A 127 -10.99 -15.08 10.18
N THR A 128 -10.65 -16.34 9.92
CA THR A 128 -10.93 -17.49 10.79
C THR A 128 -10.04 -17.54 12.03
N ASP A 129 -8.89 -16.87 12.00
CA ASP A 129 -7.82 -17.03 12.99
C ASP A 129 -7.39 -15.65 13.56
N LEU A 130 -8.29 -14.67 13.55
CA LEU A 130 -7.99 -13.28 13.97
C LEU A 130 -7.59 -13.19 15.44
N GLU A 131 -8.08 -14.11 16.28
CA GLU A 131 -7.78 -14.22 17.69
C GLU A 131 -6.26 -14.34 17.93
N ARG A 132 -5.56 -15.04 17.03
CA ARG A 132 -4.10 -15.24 17.11
C ARG A 132 -3.30 -13.94 17.01
N LEU A 133 -3.90 -12.89 16.45
CA LEU A 133 -3.26 -11.57 16.35
C LEU A 133 -2.87 -11.03 17.72
N LEU A 134 -3.61 -11.36 18.79
CA LEU A 134 -3.41 -10.81 20.13
C LEU A 134 -2.86 -11.83 21.15
N ASP A 135 -2.51 -13.05 20.71
CA ASP A 135 -2.00 -14.11 21.59
C ASP A 135 -0.79 -13.64 22.41
N ASN A 136 0.11 -12.89 21.76
CA ASN A 136 1.34 -12.38 22.36
C ASN A 136 1.28 -10.87 22.72
N CYS A 137 0.07 -10.30 22.80
CA CYS A 137 -0.10 -8.94 23.33
C CYS A 137 0.26 -8.93 24.83
N PRO A 138 1.28 -8.14 25.26
CA PRO A 138 1.72 -8.11 26.65
C PRO A 138 0.76 -7.36 27.56
N ASP A 139 -0.07 -6.49 26.98
CA ASP A 139 -1.00 -5.64 27.71
C ASP A 139 -2.30 -6.37 28.04
N ASP A 140 -2.84 -6.10 29.23
CA ASP A 140 -4.18 -6.54 29.63
C ASP A 140 -5.23 -5.68 28.91
N VAL A 141 -5.64 -6.16 27.74
CA VAL A 141 -6.60 -5.48 26.86
C VAL A 141 -7.80 -6.40 26.59
N ASP A 142 -8.95 -5.81 26.28
CA ASP A 142 -10.13 -6.53 25.80
C ASP A 142 -9.86 -7.15 24.41
N LYS A 143 -9.19 -8.31 24.40
CA LYS A 143 -8.80 -9.02 23.17
C LYS A 143 -10.02 -9.36 22.31
N GLU A 144 -11.10 -9.81 22.94
CA GLU A 144 -12.34 -10.16 22.25
C GLU A 144 -12.98 -8.94 21.59
N GLY A 145 -13.01 -7.80 22.31
CA GLY A 145 -13.51 -6.54 21.77
C GLY A 145 -12.69 -6.03 20.60
N VAL A 146 -11.36 -6.08 20.69
CA VAL A 146 -10.47 -5.69 19.60
C VAL A 146 -10.66 -6.60 18.39
N VAL A 147 -10.68 -7.93 18.57
CA VAL A 147 -10.90 -8.90 17.48
C VAL A 147 -12.26 -8.66 16.81
N ARG A 148 -13.31 -8.39 17.60
CA ARG A 148 -14.64 -8.08 17.08
C ARG A 148 -14.65 -6.82 16.21
N GLU A 149 -14.00 -5.74 16.63
CA GLU A 149 -13.94 -4.50 15.85
C GLU A 149 -13.04 -4.64 14.61
N VAL A 150 -11.92 -5.35 14.70
CA VAL A 150 -11.09 -5.69 13.54
C VAL A 150 -11.89 -6.50 12.52
N ARG A 151 -12.61 -7.53 12.98
CA ARG A 151 -13.46 -8.38 12.13
C ARG A 151 -14.51 -7.55 11.41
N LYS A 152 -15.21 -6.67 12.14
CA LYS A 152 -16.22 -5.76 11.59
C LYS A 152 -15.62 -4.80 10.56
N THR A 153 -14.44 -4.25 10.81
CA THR A 153 -13.74 -3.34 9.91
C THR A 153 -13.36 -4.04 8.60
N ILE A 154 -12.79 -5.24 8.70
CA ILE A 154 -12.41 -6.03 7.52
C ILE A 154 -13.64 -6.45 6.71
N ALA A 155 -14.71 -6.93 7.38
CA ALA A 155 -15.94 -7.35 6.71
C ALA A 155 -16.67 -6.19 6.02
N ARG A 156 -16.73 -5.01 6.65
CA ARG A 156 -17.48 -3.86 6.11
C ARG A 156 -16.77 -3.17 4.94
N GLY A 157 -15.45 -3.01 5.02
CA GLY A 157 -14.69 -2.22 4.04
C GLY A 157 -13.86 -3.07 3.09
N GLN A 158 -13.01 -3.94 3.62
CA GLN A 158 -11.96 -4.57 2.80
C GLN A 158 -12.48 -5.60 1.81
N GLU A 159 -13.60 -6.26 2.08
CA GLU A 159 -14.22 -7.19 1.13
C GLU A 159 -14.70 -6.45 -0.13
N VAL A 160 -15.34 -5.30 0.03
CA VAL A 160 -15.75 -4.44 -1.08
C VAL A 160 -14.54 -3.93 -1.85
N LEU A 161 -13.49 -3.51 -1.13
CA LEU A 161 -12.24 -3.01 -1.74
C LEU A 161 -11.53 -4.06 -2.58
N ARG A 162 -11.43 -5.30 -2.06
CA ARG A 162 -10.85 -6.42 -2.80
C ARG A 162 -11.68 -6.74 -4.04
N ARG A 163 -13.00 -6.83 -3.92
CA ARG A 163 -13.90 -7.09 -5.07
C ARG A 163 -13.75 -6.03 -6.15
N ASN A 164 -13.73 -4.75 -5.76
CA ASN A 164 -13.51 -3.65 -6.69
C ASN A 164 -12.12 -3.72 -7.34
N TYR A 165 -11.08 -4.05 -6.58
CA TYR A 165 -9.73 -4.22 -7.09
C TYR A 165 -9.67 -5.35 -8.13
N VAL A 166 -10.22 -6.53 -7.82
CA VAL A 166 -10.27 -7.67 -8.74
C VAL A 166 -11.06 -7.34 -10.00
N ARG A 167 -12.21 -6.67 -9.86
CA ARG A 167 -13.05 -6.26 -10.99
C ARG A 167 -12.33 -5.29 -11.93
N ILE A 168 -11.63 -4.31 -11.36
CA ILE A 168 -10.91 -3.30 -12.14
C ILE A 168 -9.63 -3.88 -12.71
N ALA A 169 -8.97 -4.80 -11.99
CA ALA A 169 -7.70 -5.41 -12.38
C ALA A 169 -6.67 -4.38 -12.91
N PRO A 170 -6.18 -3.45 -12.06
CA PRO A 170 -5.12 -2.54 -12.46
C PRO A 170 -3.89 -3.31 -12.94
N THR A 171 -3.28 -2.87 -14.04
CA THR A 171 -1.94 -3.29 -14.45
C THR A 171 -0.89 -2.82 -13.44
N ASP A 172 0.33 -3.36 -13.48
CA ASP A 172 1.42 -2.94 -12.59
C ASP A 172 1.69 -1.42 -12.68
N THR A 173 1.63 -0.86 -13.89
CA THR A 173 1.84 0.58 -14.12
C THR A 173 0.71 1.40 -13.51
N GLU A 174 -0.54 0.99 -13.70
CA GLU A 174 -1.70 1.68 -13.11
C GLU A 174 -1.71 1.56 -11.59
N PHE A 175 -1.40 0.38 -11.04
CA PHE A 175 -1.27 0.17 -9.61
C PHE A 175 -0.19 1.07 -9.00
N THR A 176 1.01 1.12 -9.59
CA THR A 176 2.08 1.98 -9.07
C THR A 176 1.73 3.47 -9.20
N ALA A 177 1.04 3.88 -10.27
CA ALA A 177 0.51 5.25 -10.36
C ALA A 177 -0.54 5.55 -9.28
N LEU A 178 -1.48 4.63 -9.04
CA LEU A 178 -2.45 4.73 -7.93
C LEU A 178 -1.75 4.80 -6.57
N PHE A 179 -0.68 4.03 -6.37
CA PHE A 179 0.13 4.08 -5.16
C PHE A 179 0.76 5.46 -4.95
N GLY A 180 1.31 6.07 -6.02
CA GLY A 180 1.80 7.45 -5.98
C GLY A 180 0.71 8.49 -5.72
N LEU A 181 -0.48 8.32 -6.29
CA LEU A 181 -1.63 9.18 -6.05
C LEU A 181 -2.18 9.04 -4.62
N ALA A 182 -2.13 7.83 -4.04
CA ALA A 182 -2.53 7.56 -2.67
C ALA A 182 -1.61 8.24 -1.65
N LEU A 183 -0.32 8.43 -1.98
CA LEU A 183 0.61 9.24 -1.16
C LEU A 183 0.18 10.70 -1.14
N TRP A 184 -0.15 11.26 -2.30
CA TRP A 184 -0.62 12.63 -2.45
C TRP A 184 -2.15 12.68 -2.36
N ASN A 185 -2.71 12.31 -1.19
CA ASN A 185 -4.17 12.23 -0.99
C ASN A 185 -4.83 13.58 -0.66
N ASP A 186 -6.17 13.57 -0.63
CA ASP A 186 -6.98 14.77 -0.41
C ASP A 186 -7.04 15.20 1.07
N GLU A 187 -6.68 14.35 2.03
CA GLU A 187 -6.57 14.76 3.44
C GLU A 187 -5.46 15.81 3.64
N ILE A 188 -4.43 15.79 2.78
CA ILE A 188 -3.36 16.79 2.76
C ILE A 188 -3.92 18.21 2.51
N MET A 189 -5.09 18.31 1.87
CA MET A 189 -5.74 19.58 1.55
C MET A 189 -6.20 20.35 2.79
N THR A 190 -6.24 19.72 3.97
CA THR A 190 -6.82 20.31 5.19
C THR A 190 -5.82 21.07 6.07
N VAL A 191 -4.51 21.00 5.80
CA VAL A 191 -3.49 21.43 6.77
C VAL A 191 -2.72 22.68 6.37
N ASN A 192 -2.21 22.78 5.13
CA ASN A 192 -1.37 23.91 4.71
C ASN A 192 -1.45 24.11 3.18
N GLU A 193 -1.66 25.36 2.75
CA GLU A 193 -1.71 25.76 1.34
C GLU A 193 -0.48 25.33 0.53
N ASN A 194 0.71 25.35 1.14
CA ASN A 194 1.94 24.92 0.48
C ASN A 194 1.92 23.41 0.18
N LEU A 195 1.50 22.58 1.15
CA LEU A 195 1.37 21.14 0.95
C LEU A 195 0.27 20.80 -0.04
N LEU A 196 -0.84 21.53 0.00
CA LEU A 196 -1.91 21.43 -1.00
C LEU A 196 -1.38 21.68 -2.42
N ARG A 197 -0.61 22.75 -2.61
CA ARG A 197 -0.01 23.10 -3.90
C ARG A 197 0.96 22.02 -4.39
N ILE A 198 1.80 21.50 -3.50
CA ILE A 198 2.75 20.42 -3.80
C ILE A 198 2.01 19.13 -4.18
N SER A 199 1.02 18.73 -3.38
CA SER A 199 0.20 17.54 -3.63
C SER A 199 -0.51 17.64 -4.99
N THR A 200 -1.17 18.77 -5.26
CA THR A 200 -1.87 19.04 -6.53
C THR A 200 -0.93 18.93 -7.72
N ARG A 201 0.28 19.52 -7.63
CA ARG A 201 1.28 19.44 -8.70
C ARG A 201 1.74 18.02 -8.96
N ASN A 202 2.05 17.24 -7.92
CA ASN A 202 2.50 15.86 -8.07
C ASN A 202 1.40 14.96 -8.63
N ARG A 203 0.15 15.10 -8.17
CA ARG A 203 -1.00 14.39 -8.74
C ARG A 203 -1.18 14.70 -10.22
N ALA A 204 -1.11 15.98 -10.60
CA ALA A 204 -1.21 16.40 -12.00
C ALA A 204 -0.08 15.81 -12.86
N ALA A 205 1.15 15.74 -12.34
CA ALA A 205 2.26 15.12 -13.04
C ALA A 205 2.05 13.61 -13.26
N ILE A 206 1.58 12.88 -12.26
CA ILE A 206 1.26 11.44 -12.38
C ILE A 206 0.16 11.22 -13.44
N MET A 207 -0.92 12.01 -13.37
CA MET A 207 -2.03 11.91 -14.34
C MET A 207 -1.59 12.23 -15.77
N LYS A 208 -0.72 13.23 -15.94
CA LYS A 208 -0.15 13.57 -17.24
C LYS A 208 0.66 12.42 -17.83
N GLU A 209 1.51 11.78 -17.03
CA GLU A 209 2.29 10.64 -17.52
C GLU A 209 1.43 9.38 -17.73
N LEU A 210 0.36 9.17 -16.96
CA LEU A 210 -0.63 8.12 -17.24
C LEU A 210 -1.30 8.32 -18.61
N HIS A 211 -1.66 9.56 -18.96
CA HIS A 211 -2.18 9.88 -20.29
C HIS A 211 -1.19 9.52 -21.41
N VAL A 212 0.08 9.90 -21.24
CA VAL A 212 1.15 9.54 -22.20
C VAL A 212 1.29 8.02 -22.31
N TYR A 213 1.27 7.31 -21.18
CA TYR A 213 1.32 5.85 -21.15
C TYR A 213 0.18 5.21 -21.95
N TYR A 214 -1.08 5.61 -21.75
CA TYR A 214 -2.20 5.06 -22.51
C TYR A 214 -2.11 5.36 -24.00
N THR A 215 -1.69 6.58 -24.36
CA THR A 215 -1.50 6.97 -25.76
C THR A 215 -0.47 6.06 -26.46
N GLN A 216 0.60 5.69 -25.75
CA GLN A 216 1.62 4.75 -26.26
C GLN A 216 1.14 3.32 -26.36
N GLN A 217 0.20 2.90 -25.52
CA GLN A 217 -0.47 1.60 -25.64
C GLN A 217 -1.54 1.58 -26.74
N GLY A 218 -1.74 2.67 -27.49
CA GLY A 218 -2.77 2.78 -28.52
C GLY A 218 -4.19 2.89 -27.97
N GLN A 219 -4.34 3.14 -26.66
CA GLN A 219 -5.64 3.29 -26.03
C GLN A 219 -6.06 4.76 -26.11
N LEU A 220 -6.89 5.11 -27.11
CA LEU A 220 -7.32 6.49 -27.37
C LEU A 220 -8.45 6.94 -26.43
N ASP A 221 -9.35 6.02 -26.05
CA ASP A 221 -10.42 6.27 -25.08
C ASP A 221 -10.10 5.60 -23.74
N TYR A 222 -9.17 6.22 -22.99
CA TYR A 222 -8.76 5.76 -21.67
C TYR A 222 -9.50 6.50 -20.54
N ALA A 223 -10.49 7.35 -20.86
CA ALA A 223 -11.22 8.15 -19.88
C ALA A 223 -12.02 7.27 -18.91
N GLU A 224 -12.73 6.27 -19.43
CA GLU A 224 -13.45 5.28 -18.62
C GLU A 224 -12.47 4.51 -17.70
N ARG A 225 -11.30 4.14 -18.24
CA ARG A 225 -10.27 3.42 -17.47
C ARG A 225 -9.75 4.25 -16.30
N LEU A 226 -9.42 5.53 -16.54
CA LEU A 226 -9.03 6.46 -15.49
C LEU A 226 -10.13 6.67 -14.46
N GLY A 227 -11.38 6.83 -14.90
CA GLY A 227 -12.55 6.95 -14.03
C GLY A 227 -12.65 5.75 -13.08
N ASN A 228 -12.54 4.54 -13.61
CA ASN A 228 -12.53 3.31 -12.81
C ASN A 228 -11.38 3.28 -11.80
N LEU A 229 -10.16 3.65 -12.20
CA LEU A 229 -9.00 3.71 -11.30
C LEU A 229 -9.19 4.74 -10.18
N PHE A 230 -9.76 5.91 -10.46
CA PHE A 230 -10.05 6.91 -9.43
C PHE A 230 -11.17 6.47 -8.50
N CYS A 231 -12.23 5.84 -9.02
CA CYS A 231 -13.25 5.23 -8.17
C CYS A 231 -12.63 4.17 -7.23
N LEU A 232 -11.67 3.39 -7.70
CA LEU A 232 -10.93 2.47 -6.84
C LEU A 232 -10.20 3.23 -5.73
N LEU A 233 -9.44 4.27 -6.07
CA LEU A 233 -8.67 5.06 -5.11
C LEU A 233 -9.56 5.71 -4.04
N VAL A 234 -10.68 6.32 -4.46
CA VAL A 234 -11.65 6.97 -3.55
C VAL A 234 -12.27 5.96 -2.60
N ASN A 235 -12.53 4.72 -3.04
CA ASN A 235 -13.05 3.70 -2.13
C ASN A 235 -12.06 3.34 -1.00
N TYR A 236 -10.75 3.52 -1.23
CA TYR A 236 -9.71 3.29 -0.21
C TYR A 236 -9.49 4.48 0.74
N GLN A 237 -10.08 5.65 0.46
CA GLN A 237 -10.06 6.85 1.32
C GLN A 237 -11.21 6.78 2.33
#